data_AF-A0A4S4KS72-F1
#
_entry.id   AF-A0A4S4KS72-F1
#
_cell.length_a   1.000
_cell.length_b   1.000
_cell.length_c   1.000
_cell.angle_alpha   90.00
_cell.angle_beta   90.00
_cell.angle_gamma   90.00
#
_symmetry.space_group_name_H-M   'P 1'
#
loop_
_entity.id
_entity.type
_entity.pdbx_description
1 polymer ?
#
loop_
_entity_poly.entity_id
_entity_poly.type
_entity_poly.pdbx_seq_one_letter_code
_entity_poly.pdbx_strand_id
1 'polypeptide(L)'
;MSEPPESNGSRQSFDSERVSSPSPTKGLNGTVNGRNEDLSNMDPVERLQHELERTKEEKDTLAAQYRNLLSKLTTMRTTLGNKLKQDAEELDRQEQLVQQLTIQNEDLATTVETMKSELIASNEEAERASRELETMRSRAFQENAQEAYLRERELREAQAELEQCRIERDEWEHKALQEHVVADEAKGALEEARRDLQIEIEARDQEAAALGVERDKVDNLQSVLEDFQAAKDRELQQAVKDYEARLMQVTQSLAEYKHRALTAELQLEESSTNSTRTQELEKEVKEKNLLIGKLRHEAVIMNEHLMEALRRLRRSSTDTNVDRRLVTNVLLSFLTTPRADSKRFEMLTLLSSILQWNDDEREKAGLQRKNGALPSTGSLIWGRSSNAGKGKSSELEKTDETEVSSTFQRSLRRLTNLHSL
;
A
#
# COMPACT_ATOMS: atom_id res chain seq x y z
N MET A 1 -78.20 14.05 -72.29
CA MET A 1 -79.19 13.54 -73.28
C MET A 1 -80.56 13.92 -72.77
N SER A 2 -81.47 14.27 -73.67
CA SER A 2 -82.71 14.99 -73.32
C SER A 2 -83.90 14.25 -73.92
N GLU A 3 -84.93 14.00 -73.12
CA GLU A 3 -86.12 13.27 -73.54
C GLU A 3 -87.34 13.75 -72.71
N PRO A 4 -88.22 14.59 -73.28
CA PRO A 4 -89.50 14.96 -72.70
C PRO A 4 -90.67 14.24 -73.40
N PRO A 5 -91.70 13.76 -72.67
CA PRO A 5 -92.95 13.32 -73.29
C PRO A 5 -93.83 14.54 -73.62
N GLU A 6 -94.24 14.66 -74.88
CA GLU A 6 -95.19 15.67 -75.33
C GLU A 6 -96.62 15.35 -74.85
N SER A 7 -97.36 16.34 -74.37
CA SER A 7 -98.83 16.38 -74.53
C SER A 7 -99.35 17.81 -74.39
N ASN A 8 -99.51 18.50 -75.52
CA ASN A 8 -100.12 19.84 -75.56
C ASN A 8 -101.38 19.84 -76.43
N GLY A 9 -102.55 19.79 -75.78
CA GLY A 9 -103.85 19.63 -76.42
C GLY A 9 -104.34 20.88 -77.16
N SER A 10 -103.91 21.05 -78.41
CA SER A 10 -104.35 22.18 -79.24
C SER A 10 -105.75 21.93 -79.84
N ARG A 11 -106.79 22.52 -79.22
CA ARG A 11 -108.07 22.82 -79.87
C ARG A 11 -108.39 24.29 -79.71
N GLN A 12 -108.08 25.07 -80.75
CA GLN A 12 -108.43 26.48 -80.84
C GLN A 12 -109.93 26.67 -81.15
N SER A 13 -110.38 27.91 -80.97
CA SER A 13 -111.77 28.36 -81.06
C SER A 13 -112.39 28.19 -82.44
N PHE A 14 -113.72 28.09 -82.45
CA PHE A 14 -114.51 28.47 -83.62
C PHE A 14 -114.31 29.97 -83.90
N ASP A 15 -114.42 30.36 -85.18
CA ASP A 15 -114.79 31.71 -85.56
C ASP A 15 -115.87 31.65 -86.65
N SER A 16 -116.38 32.82 -87.01
CA SER A 16 -117.68 33.07 -87.59
C SER A 16 -117.68 33.01 -89.12
N GLU A 17 -118.86 32.77 -89.70
CA GLU A 17 -119.50 33.80 -90.52
C GLU A 17 -120.99 33.52 -90.75
N ARG A 18 -121.79 34.59 -90.88
CA ARG A 18 -123.22 34.51 -91.21
C ARG A 18 -123.62 35.75 -92.02
N VAL A 19 -124.63 35.54 -92.88
CA VAL A 19 -125.46 36.55 -93.59
C VAL A 19 -124.91 37.05 -94.92
N SER A 20 -125.61 36.68 -95.98
CA SER A 20 -125.98 37.61 -97.06
C SER A 20 -127.35 37.21 -97.63
N SER A 21 -128.22 38.21 -97.76
CA SER A 21 -129.56 38.18 -98.37
C SER A 21 -129.49 38.95 -99.73
N PRO A 22 -130.54 39.46 -100.43
CA PRO A 22 -132.00 39.49 -100.13
C PRO A 22 -133.00 39.41 -101.35
N SER A 23 -134.31 39.62 -101.06
CA SER A 23 -135.31 40.31 -101.93
C SER A 23 -135.94 39.57 -103.16
N PRO A 24 -136.96 40.14 -103.89
CA PRO A 24 -138.34 40.42 -103.39
C PRO A 24 -139.53 40.23 -104.40
N THR A 25 -140.78 40.46 -103.94
CA THR A 25 -142.06 40.70 -104.72
C THR A 25 -142.75 39.46 -105.38
N LYS A 26 -144.03 39.45 -105.88
CA LYS A 26 -145.01 40.52 -106.24
C LYS A 26 -146.50 40.03 -106.41
N GLY A 27 -147.50 40.71 -105.82
CA GLY A 27 -148.93 40.82 -106.27
C GLY A 27 -149.81 39.56 -106.52
N LEU A 28 -151.07 39.62 -107.00
CA LEU A 28 -152.21 40.55 -106.74
C LEU A 28 -153.55 39.97 -107.35
N ASN A 29 -154.72 40.44 -106.86
CA ASN A 29 -156.08 40.40 -107.48
C ASN A 29 -156.92 39.11 -107.60
N GLY A 30 -158.25 39.32 -107.69
CA GLY A 30 -159.31 38.36 -108.08
C GLY A 30 -160.69 39.06 -108.20
N THR A 31 -161.61 38.55 -109.04
CA THR A 31 -162.98 39.07 -109.36
C THR A 31 -163.74 38.04 -110.24
N VAL A 32 -165.05 38.09 -110.57
CA VAL A 32 -166.34 38.33 -109.84
C VAL A 32 -167.52 38.18 -110.84
N ASN A 33 -168.67 37.58 -110.42
CA ASN A 33 -169.99 37.48 -111.11
C ASN A 33 -170.04 36.72 -112.47
N GLY A 34 -171.18 36.26 -113.03
CA GLY A 34 -172.64 36.39 -112.73
C GLY A 34 -173.39 37.08 -113.90
N ARG A 35 -174.66 36.83 -114.27
CA ARG A 35 -175.81 36.02 -113.77
C ARG A 35 -176.78 35.74 -114.98
N ASN A 36 -177.79 34.88 -114.82
CA ASN A 36 -178.69 34.37 -115.89
C ASN A 36 -179.56 35.39 -116.68
N GLU A 37 -179.86 34.98 -117.92
CA GLU A 37 -181.15 34.97 -118.67
C GLU A 37 -182.28 35.98 -118.33
N ASP A 38 -182.59 36.81 -119.33
CA ASP A 38 -183.84 36.86 -120.14
C ASP A 38 -185.26 36.90 -119.49
N LEU A 39 -186.25 37.20 -120.35
CA LEU A 39 -187.71 37.32 -120.21
C LEU A 39 -188.26 38.72 -119.90
N SER A 40 -188.92 39.31 -120.91
CA SER A 40 -189.70 40.54 -120.76
C SER A 40 -190.97 40.54 -121.64
N ASN A 41 -192.10 40.07 -121.07
CA ASN A 41 -193.39 40.78 -121.07
C ASN A 41 -194.57 39.94 -120.53
N MET A 42 -194.79 40.06 -119.22
CA MET A 42 -196.12 40.26 -118.62
C MET A 42 -196.03 41.45 -117.62
N ASP A 43 -197.11 41.68 -116.88
CA ASP A 43 -197.55 42.94 -116.26
C ASP A 43 -196.52 43.66 -115.34
N PRO A 44 -196.56 45.00 -115.20
CA PRO A 44 -195.44 45.78 -114.64
C PRO A 44 -195.33 45.76 -113.11
N VAL A 45 -196.32 45.24 -112.38
CA VAL A 45 -196.35 45.28 -110.90
C VAL A 45 -195.39 44.26 -110.28
N GLU A 46 -195.22 43.08 -110.89
CA GLU A 46 -194.34 42.03 -110.36
C GLU A 46 -192.85 42.39 -110.44
N ARG A 47 -192.45 43.18 -111.44
CA ARG A 47 -191.05 43.59 -111.66
C ARG A 47 -190.46 44.35 -110.46
N LEU A 48 -191.25 45.24 -109.84
CA LEU A 48 -190.81 46.05 -108.70
C LEU A 48 -190.59 45.22 -107.41
N GLN A 49 -191.28 44.10 -107.24
CA GLN A 49 -191.02 43.19 -106.11
C GLN A 49 -189.70 42.42 -106.32
N HIS A 50 -189.42 42.00 -107.56
CA HIS A 50 -188.24 41.20 -107.86
C HIS A 50 -186.91 41.98 -107.76
N GLU A 51 -186.91 43.30 -108.02
CA GLU A 51 -185.75 44.17 -107.76
C GLU A 51 -185.52 44.40 -106.26
N LEU A 52 -186.58 44.52 -105.47
CA LEU A 52 -186.49 44.76 -104.03
C LEU A 52 -185.97 43.53 -103.26
N GLU A 53 -186.27 42.31 -103.72
CA GLU A 53 -185.69 41.11 -103.12
C GLU A 53 -184.21 40.93 -103.49
N ARG A 54 -183.88 41.13 -104.78
CA ARG A 54 -182.48 41.05 -105.27
C ARG A 54 -181.55 42.03 -104.54
N THR A 55 -182.00 43.25 -104.28
CA THR A 55 -181.20 44.25 -103.55
C THR A 55 -181.00 43.93 -102.06
N LYS A 56 -181.86 43.08 -101.45
CA LYS A 56 -181.58 42.49 -100.13
C LYS A 56 -180.53 41.39 -100.22
N GLU A 57 -180.64 40.46 -101.18
CA GLU A 57 -179.64 39.38 -101.39
C GLU A 57 -178.23 39.96 -101.55
N GLU A 58 -178.08 40.99 -102.39
CA GLU A 58 -176.81 41.66 -102.66
C GLU A 58 -176.30 42.43 -101.40
N LYS A 59 -177.20 42.92 -100.54
CA LYS A 59 -176.83 43.54 -99.26
C LYS A 59 -176.40 42.54 -98.19
N ASP A 60 -177.11 41.41 -98.04
CA ASP A 60 -176.78 40.40 -97.02
C ASP A 60 -175.54 39.58 -97.39
N THR A 61 -175.30 39.34 -98.68
CA THR A 61 -174.03 38.76 -99.15
C THR A 61 -172.84 39.71 -98.89
N LEU A 62 -172.99 41.02 -99.11
CA LEU A 62 -171.98 42.02 -98.71
C LEU A 62 -171.80 42.08 -97.19
N ALA A 63 -172.88 42.02 -96.40
CA ALA A 63 -172.81 42.00 -94.93
C ALA A 63 -172.17 40.70 -94.40
N ALA A 64 -172.36 39.57 -95.08
CA ALA A 64 -171.66 38.32 -94.78
C ALA A 64 -170.16 38.42 -95.11
N GLN A 65 -169.79 39.03 -96.25
CA GLN A 65 -168.39 39.29 -96.60
C GLN A 65 -167.72 40.23 -95.58
N TYR A 66 -168.39 41.31 -95.16
CA TYR A 66 -167.88 42.21 -94.11
C TYR A 66 -167.66 41.50 -92.78
N ARG A 67 -168.63 40.67 -92.33
CA ARG A 67 -168.47 39.84 -91.12
C ARG A 67 -167.35 38.81 -91.26
N ASN A 68 -167.17 38.20 -92.43
CA ASN A 68 -166.10 37.24 -92.71
C ASN A 68 -164.71 37.93 -92.69
N LEU A 69 -164.61 39.11 -93.30
CA LEU A 69 -163.38 39.91 -93.29
C LEU A 69 -163.04 40.42 -91.88
N LEU A 70 -164.03 40.90 -91.12
CA LEU A 70 -163.85 41.36 -89.75
C LEU A 70 -163.54 40.21 -88.78
N SER A 71 -164.11 39.02 -89.01
CA SER A 71 -163.71 37.78 -88.34
C SER A 71 -162.26 37.41 -88.65
N LYS A 72 -161.85 37.41 -89.92
CA LYS A 72 -160.46 37.17 -90.36
C LYS A 72 -159.47 38.20 -89.82
N LEU A 73 -159.83 39.48 -89.77
CA LEU A 73 -159.02 40.54 -89.19
C LEU A 73 -158.91 40.37 -87.67
N THR A 74 -159.99 39.94 -87.01
CA THR A 74 -159.96 39.59 -85.58
C THR A 74 -159.10 38.36 -85.32
N THR A 75 -159.17 37.31 -86.16
CA THR A 75 -158.29 36.13 -86.03
C THR A 75 -156.84 36.44 -86.37
N MET A 76 -156.55 37.31 -87.33
CA MET A 76 -155.18 37.80 -87.56
C MET A 76 -154.70 38.67 -86.40
N ARG A 77 -155.54 39.53 -85.83
CA ARG A 77 -155.18 40.31 -84.62
C ARG A 77 -154.89 39.42 -83.42
N THR A 78 -155.68 38.37 -83.18
CA THR A 78 -155.43 37.46 -82.05
C THR A 78 -154.27 36.51 -82.32
N THR A 79 -154.15 35.92 -83.51
CA THR A 79 -153.02 35.03 -83.83
C THR A 79 -151.69 35.78 -83.96
N LEU A 80 -151.65 36.96 -84.59
CA LEU A 80 -150.44 37.79 -84.66
C LEU A 80 -150.14 38.46 -83.31
N GLY A 81 -151.15 38.86 -82.54
CA GLY A 81 -150.96 39.36 -81.17
C GLY A 81 -150.41 38.28 -80.24
N ASN A 82 -150.93 37.05 -80.33
CA ASN A 82 -150.41 35.91 -79.58
C ASN A 82 -149.01 35.50 -80.06
N LYS A 83 -148.73 35.55 -81.36
CA LYS A 83 -147.38 35.32 -81.90
C LYS A 83 -146.41 36.37 -81.44
N LEU A 84 -146.67 37.67 -81.65
CA LEU A 84 -145.78 38.73 -81.18
C LEU A 84 -145.57 38.71 -79.66
N LYS A 85 -146.57 38.26 -78.87
CA LYS A 85 -146.39 38.00 -77.44
C LYS A 85 -145.51 36.77 -77.18
N GLN A 86 -145.72 35.67 -77.89
CA GLN A 86 -144.89 34.46 -77.79
C GLN A 86 -143.44 34.73 -78.22
N ASP A 87 -143.25 35.42 -79.34
CA ASP A 87 -141.95 35.82 -79.89
C ASP A 87 -141.23 36.78 -78.93
N ALA A 88 -141.95 37.72 -78.30
CA ALA A 88 -141.39 38.60 -77.27
C ALA A 88 -141.05 37.85 -75.96
N GLU A 89 -141.89 36.92 -75.52
CA GLU A 89 -141.57 36.03 -74.39
C GLU A 89 -140.44 35.04 -74.70
N GLU A 90 -140.26 34.65 -75.97
CA GLU A 90 -139.14 33.80 -76.40
C GLU A 90 -137.85 34.61 -76.51
N LEU A 91 -137.91 35.85 -76.99
CA LEU A 91 -136.78 36.78 -76.99
C LEU A 91 -136.36 37.14 -75.56
N ASP A 92 -137.31 37.40 -74.65
CA ASP A 92 -137.05 37.61 -73.21
C ASP A 92 -136.38 36.39 -72.57
N ARG A 93 -136.86 35.16 -72.85
CA ARG A 93 -136.17 33.92 -72.41
C ARG A 93 -134.77 33.76 -73.01
N GLN A 94 -134.58 34.12 -74.28
CA GLN A 94 -133.26 34.08 -74.94
C GLN A 94 -132.32 35.16 -74.36
N GLU A 95 -132.82 36.35 -74.04
CA GLU A 95 -132.03 37.42 -73.43
C GLU A 95 -131.65 37.08 -71.98
N GLN A 96 -132.58 36.52 -71.19
CA GLN A 96 -132.28 35.97 -69.87
C GLN A 96 -131.25 34.84 -69.92
N LEU A 97 -131.33 33.94 -70.92
CA LEU A 97 -130.35 32.89 -71.13
C LEU A 97 -128.98 33.46 -71.56
N VAL A 98 -128.95 34.47 -72.42
CA VAL A 98 -127.71 35.17 -72.80
C VAL A 98 -127.10 35.85 -71.59
N GLN A 99 -127.86 36.62 -70.80
CA GLN A 99 -127.39 37.24 -69.56
C GLN A 99 -126.84 36.19 -68.58
N GLN A 100 -127.53 35.06 -68.40
CA GLN A 100 -127.05 33.94 -67.58
C GLN A 100 -125.73 33.36 -68.11
N LEU A 101 -125.61 33.15 -69.42
CA LEU A 101 -124.38 32.66 -70.05
C LEU A 101 -123.24 33.70 -70.03
N THR A 102 -123.54 35.00 -70.05
CA THR A 102 -122.55 36.07 -69.88
C THR A 102 -122.02 36.08 -68.46
N ILE A 103 -122.90 36.09 -67.44
CA ILE A 103 -122.52 35.98 -66.03
C ILE A 103 -121.69 34.71 -65.79
N GLN A 104 -122.12 33.55 -66.33
CA GLN A 104 -121.35 32.31 -66.23
C GLN A 104 -119.98 32.38 -66.93
N ASN A 105 -119.84 33.12 -68.04
CA ASN A 105 -118.53 33.34 -68.66
C ASN A 105 -117.66 34.31 -67.84
N GLU A 106 -118.23 35.31 -67.17
CA GLU A 106 -117.51 36.22 -66.28
C GLU A 106 -117.07 35.51 -64.99
N ASP A 107 -117.92 34.68 -64.40
CA ASP A 107 -117.59 33.78 -63.27
C ASP A 107 -116.51 32.76 -63.66
N LEU A 108 -116.60 32.16 -64.86
CA LEU A 108 -115.57 31.24 -65.37
C LEU A 108 -114.26 31.95 -65.71
N ALA A 109 -114.30 33.17 -66.26
CA ALA A 109 -113.10 33.95 -66.56
C ALA A 109 -112.39 34.41 -65.29
N THR A 110 -113.14 34.88 -64.28
CA THR A 110 -112.58 35.30 -62.99
C THR A 110 -112.02 34.11 -62.21
N THR A 111 -112.72 32.97 -62.14
CA THR A 111 -112.19 31.75 -61.50
C THR A 111 -110.98 31.16 -62.23
N VAL A 112 -110.93 31.23 -63.57
CA VAL A 112 -109.73 30.87 -64.34
C VAL A 112 -108.56 31.81 -64.04
N GLU A 113 -108.80 33.12 -63.91
CA GLU A 113 -107.73 34.08 -63.62
C GLU A 113 -107.23 33.97 -62.17
N THR A 114 -108.11 33.73 -61.19
CA THR A 114 -107.68 33.43 -59.81
C THR A 114 -106.88 32.13 -59.76
N MET A 115 -107.35 31.05 -60.40
CA MET A 115 -106.61 29.79 -60.47
C MET A 115 -105.23 29.94 -61.16
N LYS A 116 -105.10 30.79 -62.18
CA LYS A 116 -103.77 31.14 -62.75
C LYS A 116 -102.89 31.85 -61.73
N SER A 117 -103.43 32.85 -61.00
CA SER A 117 -102.66 33.60 -60.01
C SER A 117 -102.20 32.72 -58.85
N GLU A 118 -103.04 31.80 -58.39
CA GLU A 118 -102.72 30.79 -57.39
C GLU A 118 -101.68 29.77 -57.90
N LEU A 119 -101.80 29.33 -59.15
CA LEU A 119 -100.83 28.43 -59.79
C LEU A 119 -99.45 29.09 -59.93
N ILE A 120 -99.40 30.38 -60.30
CA ILE A 120 -98.15 31.16 -60.37
C ILE A 120 -97.53 31.31 -58.97
N ALA A 121 -98.31 31.76 -57.98
CA ALA A 121 -97.84 31.91 -56.61
C ALA A 121 -97.32 30.59 -56.02
N SER A 122 -98.06 29.48 -56.21
CA SER A 122 -97.69 28.14 -55.80
C SER A 122 -96.40 27.65 -56.49
N ASN A 123 -96.23 27.93 -57.79
CA ASN A 123 -94.99 27.60 -58.49
C ASN A 123 -93.80 28.43 -57.99
N GLU A 124 -93.97 29.73 -57.72
CA GLU A 124 -92.91 30.55 -57.12
C GLU A 124 -92.56 30.09 -55.69
N GLU A 125 -93.54 29.66 -54.89
CA GLU A 125 -93.30 29.08 -53.57
C GLU A 125 -92.57 27.72 -53.66
N ALA A 126 -92.91 26.88 -54.63
CA ALA A 126 -92.19 25.64 -54.91
C ALA A 126 -90.74 25.93 -55.37
N GLU A 127 -90.50 26.98 -56.15
CA GLU A 127 -89.15 27.42 -56.49
C GLU A 127 -88.38 27.98 -55.28
N ARG A 128 -89.02 28.74 -54.38
CA ARG A 128 -88.40 29.21 -53.13
C ARG A 128 -88.01 28.03 -52.23
N ALA A 129 -88.95 27.12 -51.97
CA ALA A 129 -88.74 25.96 -51.12
C ALA A 129 -87.68 24.99 -51.70
N SER A 130 -87.62 24.81 -53.03
CA SER A 130 -86.58 23.98 -53.65
C SER A 130 -85.19 24.63 -53.59
N ARG A 131 -85.07 25.95 -53.77
CA ARG A 131 -83.81 26.70 -53.54
C ARG A 131 -83.36 26.62 -52.08
N GLU A 132 -84.29 26.75 -51.13
CA GLU A 132 -84.00 26.59 -49.70
C GLU A 132 -83.54 25.16 -49.37
N LEU A 133 -84.22 24.13 -49.88
CA LEU A 133 -83.79 22.74 -49.74
C LEU A 133 -82.42 22.47 -50.37
N GLU A 134 -82.09 23.09 -51.51
CA GLU A 134 -80.78 22.93 -52.15
C GLU A 134 -79.67 23.65 -51.38
N THR A 135 -79.89 24.87 -50.88
CA THR A 135 -78.94 25.55 -50.00
C THR A 135 -78.73 24.79 -48.68
N MET A 136 -79.77 24.25 -48.07
CA MET A 136 -79.67 23.43 -46.86
C MET A 136 -78.97 22.08 -47.11
N ARG A 137 -79.21 21.43 -48.25
CA ARG A 137 -78.48 20.21 -48.65
C ARG A 137 -77.01 20.50 -48.93
N SER A 138 -76.71 21.57 -49.66
CA SER A 138 -75.34 22.00 -49.96
C SER A 138 -74.57 22.35 -48.68
N ARG A 139 -75.21 23.07 -47.76
CA ARG A 139 -74.67 23.37 -46.44
C ARG A 139 -74.42 22.10 -45.62
N ALA A 140 -75.42 21.22 -45.47
CA ALA A 140 -75.27 19.99 -44.70
C ALA A 140 -74.20 19.04 -45.30
N PHE A 141 -74.04 19.03 -46.63
CA PHE A 141 -72.97 18.30 -47.30
C PHE A 141 -71.59 18.91 -47.00
N GLN A 142 -71.46 20.25 -47.03
CA GLN A 142 -70.22 20.94 -46.69
C GLN A 142 -69.85 20.79 -45.21
N GLU A 143 -70.80 20.92 -44.29
CA GLU A 143 -70.59 20.73 -42.85
C GLU A 143 -70.17 19.28 -42.54
N ASN A 144 -70.85 18.28 -43.12
CA ASN A 144 -70.47 16.87 -42.98
C ASN A 144 -69.10 16.56 -43.60
N ALA A 145 -68.76 17.15 -44.76
CA ALA A 145 -67.44 16.99 -45.37
C ALA A 145 -66.32 17.62 -44.53
N GLN A 146 -66.58 18.76 -43.87
CA GLN A 146 -65.66 19.40 -42.93
C GLN A 146 -65.51 18.56 -41.64
N GLU A 147 -66.61 18.06 -41.07
CA GLU A 147 -66.59 17.20 -39.88
C GLU A 147 -65.87 15.87 -40.15
N ALA A 148 -66.08 15.27 -41.32
CA ALA A 148 -65.36 14.08 -41.77
C ALA A 148 -63.85 14.36 -41.92
N TYR A 149 -63.46 15.45 -42.58
CA TYR A 149 -62.06 15.83 -42.73
C TYR A 149 -61.37 16.11 -41.37
N LEU A 150 -62.07 16.78 -40.44
CA LEU A 150 -61.56 17.02 -39.09
C LEU A 150 -61.36 15.70 -38.33
N ARG A 151 -62.33 14.78 -38.33
CA ARG A 151 -62.15 13.46 -37.70
C ARG A 151 -61.06 12.62 -38.38
N GLU A 152 -60.92 12.70 -39.70
CA GLU A 152 -59.86 11.99 -40.44
C GLU A 152 -58.46 12.57 -40.15
N ARG A 153 -58.38 13.85 -39.76
CA ARG A 153 -57.18 14.48 -39.25
C ARG A 153 -56.90 14.09 -37.80
N GLU A 154 -57.88 14.22 -36.91
CA GLU A 154 -57.79 13.82 -35.49
C GLU A 154 -57.38 12.34 -35.36
N LEU A 155 -57.94 11.45 -36.19
CA LEU A 155 -57.55 10.04 -36.24
C LEU A 155 -56.08 9.85 -36.66
N ARG A 156 -55.55 10.64 -37.60
CA ARG A 156 -54.14 10.57 -37.98
C ARG A 156 -53.22 11.12 -36.90
N GLU A 157 -53.60 12.21 -36.26
CA GLU A 157 -52.83 12.82 -35.17
C GLU A 157 -52.77 11.84 -33.97
N ALA A 158 -53.90 11.28 -33.55
CA ALA A 158 -53.95 10.25 -32.50
C ALA A 158 -53.24 8.94 -32.88
N GLN A 159 -53.23 8.54 -34.16
CA GLN A 159 -52.44 7.39 -34.64
C GLN A 159 -50.93 7.67 -34.58
N ALA A 160 -50.49 8.87 -34.94
CA ALA A 160 -49.09 9.28 -34.85
C ALA A 160 -48.62 9.34 -33.39
N GLU A 161 -49.44 9.91 -32.49
CA GLU A 161 -49.18 9.92 -31.05
C GLU A 161 -49.11 8.51 -30.47
N LEU A 162 -49.98 7.58 -30.90
CA LEU A 162 -49.98 6.20 -30.43
C LEU A 162 -48.73 5.42 -30.89
N GLU A 163 -48.29 5.60 -32.13
CA GLU A 163 -47.04 4.97 -32.60
C GLU A 163 -45.80 5.64 -31.99
N GLN A 164 -45.81 6.95 -31.72
CA GLN A 164 -44.76 7.59 -30.92
C GLN A 164 -44.69 7.02 -29.50
N CYS A 165 -45.83 6.91 -28.80
CA CYS A 165 -45.91 6.28 -27.48
C CYS A 165 -45.39 4.83 -27.48
N ARG A 166 -45.61 4.08 -28.57
CA ARG A 166 -45.05 2.73 -28.75
C ARG A 166 -43.53 2.74 -28.88
N ILE A 167 -42.98 3.61 -29.74
CA ILE A 167 -41.53 3.72 -29.94
C ILE A 167 -40.85 4.15 -28.63
N GLU A 168 -41.39 5.15 -27.94
CA GLU A 168 -40.86 5.59 -26.65
C GLU A 168 -40.90 4.49 -25.59
N ARG A 169 -42.00 3.72 -25.50
CA ARG A 169 -42.08 2.52 -24.65
C ARG A 169 -41.00 1.51 -25.00
N ASP A 170 -40.86 1.16 -26.27
CA ASP A 170 -39.92 0.12 -26.72
C ASP A 170 -38.46 0.54 -26.47
N GLU A 171 -38.16 1.84 -26.59
CA GLU A 171 -36.89 2.41 -26.14
C GLU A 171 -36.70 2.30 -24.62
N TRP A 172 -37.72 2.58 -23.80
CA TRP A 172 -37.62 2.45 -22.34
C TRP A 172 -37.48 0.99 -21.88
N GLU A 173 -38.21 0.05 -22.52
CA GLU A 173 -38.05 -1.39 -22.30
C GLU A 173 -36.63 -1.84 -22.68
N HIS A 174 -36.08 -1.34 -23.81
CA HIS A 174 -34.70 -1.65 -24.20
C HIS A 174 -33.66 -1.07 -23.23
N LYS A 175 -33.83 0.19 -22.79
CA LYS A 175 -32.95 0.83 -21.78
C LYS A 175 -32.97 0.06 -20.45
N ALA A 176 -34.16 -0.31 -19.96
CA ALA A 176 -34.31 -1.11 -18.74
C ALA A 176 -33.68 -2.51 -18.85
N LEU A 177 -33.77 -3.17 -20.01
CA LEU A 177 -33.10 -4.44 -20.26
C LEU A 177 -31.56 -4.28 -20.31
N GLN A 178 -31.04 -3.23 -20.93
CA GLN A 178 -29.60 -2.92 -20.90
C GLN A 178 -29.11 -2.66 -19.47
N GLU A 179 -29.84 -1.85 -18.69
CA GLU A 179 -29.51 -1.58 -17.28
C GLU A 179 -29.54 -2.87 -16.43
N HIS A 180 -30.48 -3.80 -16.68
CA HIS A 180 -30.53 -5.08 -15.97
C HIS A 180 -29.32 -5.96 -16.30
N VAL A 181 -28.89 -6.02 -17.57
CA VAL A 181 -27.69 -6.77 -17.98
C VAL A 181 -26.44 -6.19 -17.32
N VAL A 182 -26.23 -4.87 -17.40
CA VAL A 182 -25.09 -4.19 -16.77
C VAL A 182 -25.11 -4.37 -15.25
N ALA A 183 -26.29 -4.36 -14.62
CA ALA A 183 -26.43 -4.62 -13.19
C ALA A 183 -26.09 -6.08 -12.82
N ASP A 184 -26.42 -7.07 -13.66
CA ASP A 184 -26.06 -8.47 -13.43
C ASP A 184 -24.58 -8.75 -13.69
N GLU A 185 -23.99 -8.15 -14.72
CA GLU A 185 -22.54 -8.16 -14.96
C GLU A 185 -21.78 -7.57 -13.76
N ALA A 186 -22.23 -6.42 -13.24
CA ALA A 186 -21.64 -5.78 -12.06
C ALA A 186 -21.82 -6.63 -10.77
N LYS A 187 -22.93 -7.34 -10.60
CA LYS A 187 -23.11 -8.32 -9.51
C LYS A 187 -22.12 -9.48 -9.65
N GLY A 188 -21.98 -10.04 -10.86
CA GLY A 188 -21.05 -11.12 -11.16
C GLY A 188 -19.61 -10.77 -10.82
N ALA A 189 -19.13 -9.62 -11.32
CA ALA A 189 -17.78 -9.12 -11.03
C ALA A 189 -17.56 -8.82 -9.53
N LEU A 190 -18.59 -8.33 -8.83
CA LEU A 190 -18.54 -8.12 -7.38
C LEU A 190 -18.45 -9.43 -6.60
N GLU A 191 -19.13 -10.49 -7.04
CA GLU A 191 -18.99 -11.82 -6.41
C GLU A 191 -17.64 -12.49 -6.73
N GLU A 192 -17.13 -12.33 -7.95
CA GLU A 192 -15.79 -12.81 -8.35
C GLU A 192 -14.70 -12.15 -7.51
N ALA A 193 -14.66 -10.81 -7.47
CA ALA A 193 -13.72 -10.06 -6.63
C ALA A 193 -13.84 -10.37 -5.12
N ARG A 194 -15.02 -10.79 -4.63
CA ARG A 194 -15.20 -11.27 -3.25
C ARG A 194 -14.62 -12.67 -3.02
N ARG A 195 -14.69 -13.57 -4.01
CA ARG A 195 -14.05 -14.90 -3.95
C ARG A 195 -12.54 -14.76 -3.98
N ASP A 196 -12.01 -13.91 -4.86
CA ASP A 196 -10.58 -13.64 -4.97
C ASP A 196 -10.03 -13.00 -3.69
N LEU A 197 -10.74 -12.03 -3.10
CA LEU A 197 -10.38 -11.43 -1.81
C LEU A 197 -10.38 -12.47 -0.68
N GLN A 198 -11.34 -13.40 -0.65
CA GLN A 198 -11.37 -14.46 0.35
C GLN A 198 -10.17 -15.42 0.19
N ILE A 199 -9.81 -15.78 -1.05
CA ILE A 199 -8.64 -16.62 -1.35
C ILE A 199 -7.33 -15.92 -0.95
N GLU A 200 -7.18 -14.62 -1.23
CA GLU A 200 -6.01 -13.82 -0.84
C GLU A 200 -5.89 -13.69 0.69
N ILE A 201 -7.02 -13.57 1.42
CA ILE A 201 -7.04 -13.58 2.89
C ILE A 201 -6.59 -14.95 3.42
N GLU A 202 -7.18 -16.05 2.91
CA GLU A 202 -6.82 -17.40 3.33
C GLU A 202 -5.35 -17.75 3.00
N ALA A 203 -4.81 -17.24 1.89
CA ALA A 203 -3.39 -17.34 1.57
C ALA A 203 -2.52 -16.54 2.55
N ARG A 204 -2.90 -15.30 2.88
CA ARG A 204 -2.18 -14.47 3.85
C ARG A 204 -2.14 -15.06 5.25
N ASP A 205 -3.25 -15.63 5.71
CA ASP A 205 -3.31 -16.27 7.02
C ASP A 205 -2.43 -17.54 7.07
N GLN A 206 -2.35 -18.29 5.97
CA GLN A 206 -1.41 -19.42 5.83
C GLN A 206 0.06 -18.96 5.83
N GLU A 207 0.41 -17.90 5.09
CA GLU A 207 1.76 -17.32 5.11
C GLU A 207 2.12 -16.78 6.51
N ALA A 208 1.20 -16.09 7.17
CA ALA A 208 1.40 -15.56 8.52
C ALA A 208 1.60 -16.68 9.56
N ALA A 209 0.83 -17.78 9.46
CA ALA A 209 0.99 -18.95 10.31
C ALA A 209 2.33 -19.66 10.07
N ALA A 210 2.73 -19.85 8.81
CA ALA A 210 4.03 -20.43 8.46
C ALA A 210 5.19 -19.58 8.96
N LEU A 211 5.10 -18.25 8.80
CA LEU A 211 6.10 -17.29 9.28
C LEU A 211 6.17 -17.26 10.82
N GLY A 212 5.04 -17.45 11.51
CA GLY A 212 5.02 -17.68 12.96
C GLY A 212 5.80 -18.93 13.36
N VAL A 213 5.55 -20.06 12.70
CA VAL A 213 6.26 -21.33 12.96
C VAL A 213 7.77 -21.22 12.66
N GLU A 214 8.20 -20.44 11.66
CA GLU A 214 9.63 -20.19 11.44
C GLU A 214 10.24 -19.26 12.50
N ARG A 215 9.49 -18.27 13.04
CA ARG A 215 9.94 -17.47 14.18
C ARG A 215 10.14 -18.32 15.43
N ASP A 216 9.16 -19.17 15.78
CA ASP A 216 9.25 -20.07 16.93
C ASP A 216 10.48 -21.00 16.85
N LYS A 217 10.86 -21.43 15.64
CA LYS A 217 12.09 -22.21 15.39
C LYS A 217 13.36 -21.37 15.55
N VAL A 218 13.37 -20.13 15.08
CA VAL A 218 14.52 -19.21 15.22
C VAL A 218 14.73 -18.86 16.69
N ASP A 219 13.69 -18.52 17.43
CA ASP A 219 13.75 -18.16 18.86
C ASP A 219 14.23 -19.37 19.71
N ASN A 220 13.75 -20.58 19.39
CA ASN A 220 14.23 -21.82 19.99
C ASN A 220 15.71 -22.09 19.67
N LEU A 221 16.13 -21.94 18.40
CA LEU A 221 17.53 -22.09 18.01
C LEU A 221 18.45 -21.05 18.68
N GLN A 222 17.99 -19.80 18.81
CA GLN A 222 18.71 -18.75 19.54
C GLN A 222 18.87 -19.13 21.01
N SER A 223 17.78 -19.54 21.68
CA SER A 223 17.81 -20.01 23.08
C SER A 223 18.82 -21.15 23.28
N VAL A 224 18.81 -22.17 22.40
CA VAL A 224 19.78 -23.29 22.45
C VAL A 224 21.22 -22.82 22.19
N LEU A 225 21.44 -21.82 21.34
CA LEU A 225 22.76 -21.23 21.10
C LEU A 225 23.25 -20.39 22.29
N GLU A 226 22.37 -19.64 22.94
CA GLU A 226 22.68 -18.88 24.17
C GLU A 226 23.03 -19.83 25.33
N ASP A 227 22.26 -20.91 25.54
CA ASP A 227 22.57 -21.94 26.54
C ASP A 227 23.90 -22.67 26.23
N PHE A 228 24.18 -22.96 24.95
CA PHE A 228 25.44 -23.57 24.54
C PHE A 228 26.64 -22.63 24.76
N GLN A 229 26.50 -21.34 24.44
CA GLN A 229 27.52 -20.32 24.72
C GLN A 229 27.75 -20.19 26.22
N ALA A 230 26.68 -20.06 27.02
CA ALA A 230 26.78 -19.97 28.47
C ALA A 230 27.39 -21.24 29.11
N ALA A 231 27.14 -22.42 28.55
CA ALA A 231 27.80 -23.66 28.96
C ALA A 231 29.30 -23.65 28.62
N LYS A 232 29.67 -23.20 27.40
CA LYS A 232 31.07 -23.15 26.95
C LYS A 232 31.89 -22.08 27.69
N ASP A 233 31.30 -20.94 28.01
CA ASP A 233 31.97 -19.91 28.84
C ASP A 233 32.23 -20.42 30.25
N ARG A 234 31.29 -21.18 30.85
CA ARG A 234 31.50 -21.85 32.16
C ARG A 234 32.63 -22.89 32.09
N GLU A 235 32.67 -23.69 31.04
CA GLU A 235 33.72 -24.70 30.79
C GLU A 235 35.10 -24.04 30.62
N LEU A 236 35.19 -22.98 29.80
CA LEU A 236 36.42 -22.21 29.60
C LEU A 236 36.87 -21.51 30.89
N GLN A 237 35.97 -20.89 31.64
CA GLN A 237 36.29 -20.28 32.93
C GLN A 237 36.77 -21.31 33.96
N GLN A 238 36.22 -22.52 33.96
CA GLN A 238 36.71 -23.59 34.84
C GLN A 238 38.10 -24.08 34.40
N ALA A 239 38.30 -24.30 33.10
CA ALA A 239 39.61 -24.70 32.57
C ALA A 239 40.69 -23.65 32.88
N VAL A 240 40.39 -22.35 32.74
CA VAL A 240 41.29 -21.26 33.13
C VAL A 240 41.65 -21.34 34.61
N LYS A 241 40.65 -21.46 35.51
CA LYS A 241 40.89 -21.60 36.96
C LYS A 241 41.73 -22.83 37.30
N ASP A 242 41.50 -23.96 36.62
CA ASP A 242 42.27 -25.19 36.81
C ASP A 242 43.72 -25.02 36.34
N TYR A 243 43.97 -24.30 35.24
CA TYR A 243 45.33 -23.97 34.78
C TYR A 243 46.02 -22.94 35.68
N GLU A 244 45.31 -21.93 36.17
CA GLU A 244 45.82 -20.96 37.16
C GLU A 244 46.19 -21.65 38.47
N ALA A 245 45.35 -22.56 38.98
CA ALA A 245 45.63 -23.35 40.18
C ALA A 245 46.88 -24.25 40.00
N ARG A 246 47.00 -24.93 38.84
CA ARG A 246 48.20 -25.71 38.50
C ARG A 246 49.44 -24.82 38.39
N LEU A 247 49.33 -23.63 37.81
CA LEU A 247 50.43 -22.67 37.70
C LEU A 247 50.86 -22.15 39.08
N MET A 248 49.93 -21.85 39.98
CA MET A 248 50.23 -21.51 41.37
C MET A 248 50.93 -22.66 42.11
N GLN A 249 50.47 -23.90 41.93
CA GLN A 249 51.11 -25.08 42.55
C GLN A 249 52.53 -25.34 42.01
N VAL A 250 52.75 -25.19 40.70
CA VAL A 250 54.06 -25.32 40.06
C VAL A 250 55.00 -24.18 40.46
N THR A 251 54.50 -22.94 40.52
CA THR A 251 55.33 -21.79 40.94
C THR A 251 55.68 -21.84 42.44
N GLN A 252 54.76 -22.28 43.31
CA GLN A 252 55.05 -22.54 44.72
C GLN A 252 56.10 -23.63 44.88
N SER A 253 55.88 -24.82 44.28
CA SER A 253 56.85 -25.92 44.41
C SER A 253 58.22 -25.58 43.83
N LEU A 254 58.27 -24.81 42.73
CA LEU A 254 59.52 -24.25 42.19
C LEU A 254 60.20 -23.25 43.14
N ALA A 255 59.42 -22.43 43.88
CA ALA A 255 59.97 -21.57 44.93
C ALA A 255 60.51 -22.38 46.12
N GLU A 256 59.81 -23.45 46.54
CA GLU A 256 60.29 -24.36 47.57
C GLU A 256 61.57 -25.09 47.14
N TYR A 257 61.65 -25.60 45.91
CA TYR A 257 62.87 -26.23 45.39
C TYR A 257 64.03 -25.24 45.30
N LYS A 258 63.80 -23.99 44.86
CA LYS A 258 64.82 -22.93 44.89
C LYS A 258 65.28 -22.59 46.30
N HIS A 259 64.37 -22.51 47.26
CA HIS A 259 64.72 -22.26 48.66
C HIS A 259 65.55 -23.42 49.24
N ARG A 260 65.15 -24.67 49.00
CA ARG A 260 65.92 -25.86 49.42
C ARG A 260 67.30 -25.92 48.76
N ALA A 261 67.42 -25.56 47.47
CA ALA A 261 68.69 -25.48 46.77
C ALA A 261 69.61 -24.42 47.38
N LEU A 262 69.14 -23.17 47.55
CA LEU A 262 69.90 -22.09 48.18
C LEU A 262 70.31 -22.43 49.63
N THR A 263 69.47 -23.12 50.40
CA THR A 263 69.82 -23.58 51.75
C THR A 263 70.89 -24.69 51.72
N ALA A 264 70.85 -25.60 50.76
CA ALA A 264 71.87 -26.63 50.59
C ALA A 264 73.20 -26.05 50.07
N GLU A 265 73.15 -25.06 49.18
CA GLU A 265 74.32 -24.29 48.71
C GLU A 265 74.98 -23.53 49.87
N LEU A 266 74.20 -22.81 50.69
CA LEU A 266 74.70 -22.13 51.89
C LEU A 266 75.34 -23.11 52.90
N GLN A 267 74.71 -24.27 53.12
CA GLN A 267 75.27 -25.32 53.98
C GLN A 267 76.54 -25.95 53.40
N LEU A 268 76.65 -26.02 52.07
CA LEU A 268 77.86 -26.50 51.39
C LEU A 268 79.01 -25.47 51.49
N GLU A 269 78.71 -24.17 51.38
CA GLU A 269 79.68 -23.10 51.62
C GLU A 269 80.14 -23.04 53.09
N GLU A 270 79.21 -23.18 54.05
CA GLU A 270 79.54 -23.28 55.47
C GLU A 270 80.37 -24.54 55.77
N SER A 271 80.02 -25.69 55.19
CA SER A 271 80.79 -26.93 55.34
C SER A 271 82.18 -26.82 54.70
N SER A 272 82.28 -26.19 53.52
CA SER A 272 83.53 -25.95 52.80
C SER A 272 84.47 -25.01 53.58
N THR A 273 83.95 -23.90 54.09
CA THR A 273 84.73 -22.93 54.91
C THR A 273 85.11 -23.49 56.28
N ASN A 274 84.27 -24.33 56.89
CA ASN A 274 84.67 -25.08 58.07
C ASN A 274 85.73 -26.15 57.75
N SER A 275 85.68 -26.79 56.57
CA SER A 275 86.67 -27.78 56.11
C SER A 275 88.03 -27.16 55.79
N THR A 276 88.09 -25.99 55.15
CA THR A 276 89.37 -25.28 54.95
C THR A 276 89.95 -24.85 56.30
N ARG A 277 89.11 -24.34 57.21
CA ARG A 277 89.52 -23.97 58.57
C ARG A 277 90.02 -25.17 59.40
N THR A 278 89.42 -26.35 59.30
CA THR A 278 89.95 -27.55 59.97
C THR A 278 91.27 -28.02 59.34
N GLN A 279 91.43 -27.90 58.02
CA GLN A 279 92.72 -28.19 57.36
C GLN A 279 93.84 -27.21 57.78
N GLU A 280 93.52 -25.95 58.03
CA GLU A 280 94.45 -24.95 58.58
C GLU A 280 94.84 -25.28 60.02
N LEU A 281 93.85 -25.55 60.88
CA LEU A 281 94.10 -25.98 62.26
C LEU A 281 94.86 -27.31 62.32
N GLU A 282 94.63 -28.24 61.40
CA GLU A 282 95.43 -29.46 61.27
C GLU A 282 96.89 -29.18 60.90
N LYS A 283 97.16 -28.22 60.01
CA LYS A 283 98.54 -27.79 59.68
C LYS A 283 99.21 -27.18 60.91
N GLU A 284 98.54 -26.22 61.57
CA GLU A 284 99.03 -25.64 62.83
C GLU A 284 99.32 -26.71 63.90
N VAL A 285 98.44 -27.69 64.07
CA VAL A 285 98.62 -28.78 65.04
C VAL A 285 99.79 -29.69 64.63
N LYS A 286 100.00 -29.98 63.34
CA LYS A 286 101.15 -30.74 62.85
C LYS A 286 102.46 -29.98 63.04
N GLU A 287 102.49 -28.68 62.77
CA GLU A 287 103.64 -27.80 63.00
C GLU A 287 103.97 -27.63 64.50
N LYS A 288 102.96 -27.43 65.35
CA LYS A 288 103.12 -27.35 66.81
C LYS A 288 103.58 -28.69 67.38
N ASN A 289 103.10 -29.83 66.87
CA ASN A 289 103.62 -31.14 67.24
C ASN A 289 105.07 -31.36 66.79
N LEU A 290 105.44 -30.90 65.58
CA LEU A 290 106.82 -30.94 65.10
C LEU A 290 107.75 -30.06 65.97
N LEU A 291 107.28 -28.88 66.38
CA LEU A 291 108.00 -27.99 67.31
C LEU A 291 108.14 -28.63 68.70
N ILE A 292 107.09 -29.25 69.23
CA ILE A 292 107.15 -30.04 70.48
C ILE A 292 108.12 -31.20 70.33
N GLY A 293 108.18 -31.86 69.17
CA GLY A 293 109.17 -32.90 68.86
C GLY A 293 110.61 -32.38 68.90
N LYS A 294 110.87 -31.23 68.27
CA LYS A 294 112.18 -30.54 68.31
C LYS A 294 112.57 -30.17 69.74
N LEU A 295 111.70 -29.45 70.46
CA LEU A 295 111.95 -29.02 71.85
C LEU A 295 112.14 -30.21 72.81
N ARG A 296 111.43 -31.33 72.60
CA ARG A 296 111.67 -32.57 73.35
C ARG A 296 113.04 -33.17 73.05
N HIS A 297 113.46 -33.19 71.78
CA HIS A 297 114.77 -33.70 71.40
C HIS A 297 115.90 -32.80 71.92
N GLU A 298 115.76 -31.47 71.82
CA GLU A 298 116.66 -30.48 72.41
C GLU A 298 116.75 -30.62 73.94
N ALA A 299 115.63 -30.86 74.63
CA ALA A 299 115.61 -31.12 76.07
C ALA A 299 116.28 -32.47 76.45
N VAL A 300 116.25 -33.48 75.58
CA VAL A 300 117.03 -34.72 75.76
C VAL A 300 118.52 -34.45 75.56
N ILE A 301 118.91 -33.77 74.49
CA ILE A 301 120.31 -33.39 74.21
C ILE A 301 120.89 -32.54 75.35
N MET A 302 120.12 -31.57 75.88
CA MET A 302 120.55 -30.78 77.05
C MET A 302 120.71 -31.64 78.31
N ASN A 303 119.89 -32.67 78.52
CA ASN A 303 120.08 -33.63 79.62
C ASN A 303 121.35 -34.47 79.41
N GLU A 304 121.68 -34.88 78.18
CA GLU A 304 122.93 -35.58 77.88
C GLU A 304 124.14 -34.68 78.13
N HIS A 305 124.14 -33.44 77.64
CA HIS A 305 125.18 -32.44 77.92
C HIS A 305 125.37 -32.22 79.43
N LEU A 306 124.28 -32.15 80.20
CA LEU A 306 124.31 -31.96 81.65
C LEU A 306 124.87 -33.22 82.36
N MET A 307 124.44 -34.42 81.99
CA MET A 307 125.00 -35.68 82.52
C MET A 307 126.48 -35.87 82.16
N GLU A 308 126.91 -35.42 80.98
CA GLU A 308 128.31 -35.49 80.56
C GLU A 308 129.19 -34.48 81.29
N ALA A 309 128.70 -33.27 81.55
CA ALA A 309 129.34 -32.30 82.43
C ALA A 309 129.50 -32.85 83.87
N LEU A 310 128.45 -33.50 84.42
CA LEU A 310 128.51 -34.16 85.72
C LEU A 310 129.51 -35.34 85.75
N ARG A 311 129.61 -36.13 84.66
CA ARG A 311 130.65 -37.17 84.54
C ARG A 311 132.06 -36.58 84.53
N ARG A 312 132.29 -35.48 83.81
CA ARG A 312 133.59 -34.77 83.80
C ARG A 312 133.99 -34.30 85.21
N LEU A 313 133.09 -33.62 85.91
CA LEU A 313 133.34 -33.12 87.27
C LEU A 313 133.70 -34.25 88.26
N ARG A 314 133.02 -35.40 88.17
CA ARG A 314 133.29 -36.55 89.06
C ARG A 314 134.66 -37.22 88.80
N ARG A 315 135.30 -36.98 87.66
CA ARG A 315 136.61 -37.55 87.31
C ARG A 315 137.80 -36.75 87.86
N SER A 316 137.64 -35.45 88.12
CA SER A 316 138.75 -34.55 88.50
C SER A 316 139.01 -34.43 90.01
N SER A 317 138.28 -35.15 90.87
CA SER A 317 138.26 -34.93 92.32
C SER A 317 139.19 -35.85 93.14
N THR A 318 139.92 -36.79 92.52
CA THR A 318 140.59 -37.89 93.25
C THR A 318 142.09 -37.70 93.50
N ASP A 319 142.81 -36.95 92.66
CA ASP A 319 144.28 -36.94 92.69
C ASP A 319 144.88 -36.22 93.92
N THR A 320 144.18 -35.22 94.46
CA THR A 320 144.69 -34.31 95.51
C THR A 320 144.91 -34.92 96.90
N ASN A 321 144.63 -36.20 97.10
CA ASN A 321 144.72 -36.85 98.43
C ASN A 321 146.03 -37.61 98.69
N VAL A 322 146.87 -37.84 97.69
CA VAL A 322 148.08 -38.66 97.83
C VAL A 322 149.22 -37.89 98.50
N ASP A 323 149.45 -36.65 98.07
CA ASP A 323 150.66 -35.87 98.40
C ASP A 323 150.82 -35.59 99.90
N ARG A 324 149.71 -35.37 100.62
CA ARG A 324 149.71 -34.96 102.03
C ARG A 324 150.39 -35.98 102.96
N ARG A 325 150.37 -37.27 102.60
CA ARG A 325 151.08 -38.32 103.37
C ARG A 325 152.58 -38.35 103.07
N LEU A 326 152.98 -38.12 101.82
CA LEU A 326 154.38 -38.18 101.39
C LEU A 326 155.20 -37.04 102.01
N VAL A 327 154.68 -35.81 101.92
CA VAL A 327 155.28 -34.57 102.46
C VAL A 327 155.61 -34.68 103.95
N THR A 328 154.69 -35.25 104.74
CA THR A 328 154.79 -35.30 106.21
C THR A 328 156.00 -36.11 106.69
N ASN A 329 156.36 -37.19 105.97
CA ASN A 329 157.46 -38.08 106.36
C ASN A 329 158.85 -37.46 106.06
N VAL A 330 158.98 -36.75 104.93
CA VAL A 330 160.24 -36.07 104.56
C VAL A 330 160.54 -34.92 105.53
N LEU A 331 159.52 -34.17 105.93
CA LEU A 331 159.67 -33.04 106.86
C LEU A 331 160.09 -33.47 108.28
N LEU A 332 159.61 -34.62 108.77
CA LEU A 332 160.09 -35.22 110.02
C LEU A 332 161.57 -35.64 109.95
N SER A 333 161.98 -36.26 108.84
CA SER A 333 163.36 -36.72 108.60
C SER A 333 164.35 -35.56 108.50
N PHE A 334 163.91 -34.42 107.95
CA PHE A 334 164.68 -33.18 107.91
C PHE A 334 164.97 -32.59 109.30
N LEU A 335 164.05 -32.71 110.26
CA LEU A 335 164.21 -32.12 111.60
C LEU A 335 165.22 -32.88 112.47
N THR A 336 165.22 -34.21 112.42
CA THR A 336 166.06 -35.08 113.27
C THR A 336 167.52 -35.19 112.81
N THR A 337 167.83 -34.82 111.57
CA THR A 337 169.19 -34.92 110.99
C THR A 337 170.11 -33.80 111.52
N PRO A 338 171.27 -34.12 112.15
CA PRO A 338 172.14 -33.13 112.78
C PRO A 338 172.72 -32.09 111.80
N ARG A 339 173.02 -30.90 112.32
CA ARG A 339 173.14 -29.63 111.58
C ARG A 339 174.39 -29.47 110.68
N ALA A 340 175.12 -30.54 110.40
CA ALA A 340 176.38 -30.54 109.64
C ALA A 340 176.45 -31.61 108.52
N ASP A 341 175.38 -32.41 108.30
CA ASP A 341 175.33 -33.42 107.23
C ASP A 341 174.80 -32.81 105.91
N SER A 342 175.46 -33.12 104.79
CA SER A 342 175.09 -32.66 103.44
C SER A 342 173.72 -33.16 102.98
N LYS A 343 173.30 -34.35 103.45
CA LYS A 343 172.00 -34.97 103.13
C LYS A 343 170.80 -34.09 103.50
N ARG A 344 170.98 -33.15 104.43
CA ARG A 344 169.95 -32.21 104.83
C ARG A 344 169.54 -31.26 103.69
N PHE A 345 170.42 -30.99 102.72
CA PHE A 345 170.12 -30.13 101.58
C PHE A 345 169.29 -30.87 100.51
N GLU A 346 169.61 -32.13 100.23
CA GLU A 346 168.87 -32.97 99.25
C GLU A 346 167.41 -33.20 99.68
N MET A 347 167.16 -33.45 100.96
CA MET A 347 165.79 -33.56 101.50
C MET A 347 164.99 -32.25 101.35
N LEU A 348 165.64 -31.10 101.42
CA LEU A 348 165.02 -29.79 101.20
C LEU A 348 164.68 -29.58 99.71
N THR A 349 165.58 -29.95 98.81
CA THR A 349 165.33 -29.94 97.35
C THR A 349 164.15 -30.83 96.98
N LEU A 350 164.09 -32.06 97.51
CA LEU A 350 162.97 -32.98 97.30
C LEU A 350 161.64 -32.44 97.83
N LEU A 351 161.63 -31.82 99.02
CA LEU A 351 160.45 -31.13 99.55
C LEU A 351 159.96 -30.01 98.61
N SER A 352 160.88 -29.19 98.07
CA SER A 352 160.51 -28.10 97.16
C SER A 352 159.89 -28.60 95.85
N SER A 353 160.30 -29.76 95.36
CA SER A 353 159.77 -30.41 94.16
C SER A 353 158.39 -31.03 94.41
N ILE A 354 158.24 -31.79 95.52
CA ILE A 354 156.98 -32.46 95.87
C ILE A 354 155.88 -31.45 96.23
N LEU A 355 156.21 -30.36 96.94
CA LEU A 355 155.23 -29.34 97.31
C LEU A 355 155.05 -28.23 96.25
N GLN A 356 155.71 -28.36 95.09
CA GLN A 356 155.67 -27.40 93.98
C GLN A 356 155.89 -25.95 94.44
N TRP A 357 156.89 -25.73 95.30
CA TRP A 357 157.23 -24.40 95.82
C TRP A 357 157.56 -23.44 94.68
N ASN A 358 156.92 -22.27 94.65
CA ASN A 358 157.28 -21.22 93.70
C ASN A 358 158.66 -20.63 94.05
N ASP A 359 159.33 -20.00 93.09
CA ASP A 359 160.74 -19.61 93.27
C ASP A 359 161.00 -18.63 94.44
N ASP A 360 160.02 -17.80 94.80
CA ASP A 360 160.07 -16.92 96.00
C ASP A 360 160.14 -17.73 97.32
N GLU A 361 159.54 -18.92 97.36
CA GLU A 361 159.57 -19.82 98.50
C GLU A 361 160.87 -20.63 98.52
N ARG A 362 161.37 -21.02 97.33
CA ARG A 362 162.67 -21.68 97.14
C ARG A 362 163.84 -20.74 97.47
N GLU A 363 163.71 -19.43 97.24
CA GLU A 363 164.66 -18.41 97.69
C GLU A 363 164.66 -18.28 99.22
N LYS A 364 163.48 -18.22 99.87
CA LYS A 364 163.38 -18.18 101.35
C LYS A 364 163.91 -19.43 102.04
N ALA A 365 163.82 -20.60 101.40
CA ALA A 365 164.45 -21.83 101.86
C ALA A 365 165.99 -21.85 101.68
N GLY A 366 166.56 -20.83 101.03
CA GLY A 366 168.00 -20.72 100.75
C GLY A 366 168.48 -21.56 99.57
N LEU A 367 167.56 -22.06 98.73
CA LEU A 367 167.86 -23.09 97.72
C LEU A 367 168.29 -22.53 96.35
N GLN A 368 167.93 -21.28 96.03
CA GLN A 368 168.32 -20.62 94.77
C GLN A 368 168.33 -19.08 94.91
N ARG A 369 168.93 -18.36 93.93
CA ARG A 369 169.03 -16.88 93.93
C ARG A 369 168.60 -16.29 92.58
N LYS A 370 167.49 -15.54 92.63
CA LYS A 370 166.98 -14.46 91.75
C LYS A 370 167.48 -14.29 90.28
N ASN A 371 166.58 -14.42 89.30
CA ASN A 371 166.22 -13.36 88.30
C ASN A 371 165.32 -13.82 87.10
N GLY A 372 164.08 -13.33 87.02
CA GLY A 372 163.48 -12.66 85.84
C GLY A 372 162.82 -13.43 84.66
N ALA A 373 161.67 -12.91 84.18
CA ALA A 373 161.18 -12.78 82.76
C ALA A 373 159.68 -13.12 82.48
N LEU A 374 159.16 -12.57 81.36
CA LEU A 374 157.79 -12.62 80.76
C LEU A 374 157.63 -13.89 79.85
N PRO A 375 156.73 -14.04 78.82
CA PRO A 375 155.53 -13.31 78.27
C PRO A 375 154.30 -14.27 78.03
N SER A 376 153.22 -14.12 77.23
CA SER A 376 152.35 -13.10 76.54
C SER A 376 151.45 -13.85 75.50
N THR A 377 150.24 -13.34 75.15
CA THR A 377 149.47 -13.55 73.85
C THR A 377 149.01 -14.98 73.42
N GLY A 378 148.01 -15.19 72.53
CA GLY A 378 146.99 -14.31 71.90
C GLY A 378 146.26 -14.89 70.63
N SER A 379 145.06 -14.34 70.30
CA SER A 379 144.42 -14.16 68.95
C SER A 379 143.99 -15.26 67.92
N LEU A 380 142.68 -15.24 67.55
CA LEU A 380 142.03 -15.20 66.19
C LEU A 380 141.95 -16.42 65.19
N ILE A 381 141.03 -16.27 64.19
CA ILE A 381 140.96 -16.81 62.78
C ILE A 381 139.95 -17.96 62.40
N TRP A 382 138.77 -17.57 61.86
CA TRP A 382 138.17 -17.77 60.49
C TRP A 382 137.93 -19.15 59.77
N GLY A 383 136.79 -19.28 59.03
CA GLY A 383 136.47 -20.29 57.96
C GLY A 383 135.03 -20.90 58.01
N ARG A 384 134.08 -20.72 57.05
CA ARG A 384 133.86 -21.30 55.67
C ARG A 384 133.35 -22.77 55.64
N SER A 385 132.45 -23.28 54.76
CA SER A 385 131.79 -22.79 53.50
C SER A 385 130.53 -23.63 53.08
N SER A 386 129.57 -23.05 52.32
CA SER A 386 128.70 -23.59 51.21
C SER A 386 128.01 -25.00 51.29
N ASN A 387 126.85 -25.31 50.70
CA ASN A 387 125.97 -24.72 49.64
C ASN A 387 124.53 -25.31 49.81
N ALA A 388 123.44 -25.16 49.02
CA ALA A 388 122.98 -24.44 47.80
C ALA A 388 121.40 -24.40 47.86
N GLY A 389 120.58 -23.79 46.98
CA GLY A 389 120.79 -22.86 45.86
C GLY A 389 119.89 -23.13 44.62
N LYS A 390 119.32 -22.06 44.01
CA LYS A 390 118.72 -21.94 42.62
C LYS A 390 117.24 -22.39 42.39
N GLY A 391 116.32 -21.57 41.87
CA GLY A 391 116.28 -20.10 41.67
C GLY A 391 115.30 -19.59 40.55
N LYS A 392 114.93 -18.27 40.59
CA LYS A 392 114.15 -17.46 39.60
C LYS A 392 112.65 -17.81 39.40
N SER A 393 111.75 -16.99 38.81
CA SER A 393 111.48 -15.51 38.67
C SER A 393 110.18 -15.34 37.80
N SER A 394 109.52 -14.21 37.46
CA SER A 394 109.59 -12.74 37.73
C SER A 394 108.36 -12.03 37.10
N GLU A 395 107.82 -10.95 37.72
CA GLU A 395 107.05 -9.81 37.09
C GLU A 395 105.65 -10.12 36.45
N LEU A 396 104.66 -9.20 36.29
CA LEU A 396 104.43 -7.77 36.67
C LEU A 396 102.90 -7.43 36.68
N GLU A 397 102.54 -6.25 37.22
CA GLU A 397 101.38 -5.32 37.02
C GLU A 397 100.20 -5.63 36.03
N LYS A 398 98.96 -5.04 36.11
CA LYS A 398 98.32 -3.99 36.95
C LYS A 398 96.77 -3.97 36.76
N THR A 399 96.06 -3.17 37.59
CA THR A 399 94.76 -2.48 37.34
C THR A 399 93.49 -3.33 37.06
N ASP A 400 92.25 -2.86 37.27
CA ASP A 400 91.78 -1.52 37.72
C ASP A 400 90.48 -1.58 38.56
N GLU A 401 90.21 -0.52 39.32
CA GLU A 401 88.87 -0.12 39.76
C GLU A 401 88.55 1.27 39.17
N THR A 402 87.30 1.54 38.77
CA THR A 402 86.78 2.93 38.76
C THR A 402 85.25 2.98 38.68
N GLU A 403 84.69 4.12 39.13
CA GLU A 403 83.25 4.32 39.33
C GLU A 403 82.49 4.90 38.12
N VAL A 404 81.16 4.96 38.29
CA VAL A 404 80.11 5.66 37.53
C VAL A 404 80.48 6.59 36.36
N SER A 405 79.75 6.43 35.24
CA SER A 405 78.78 7.46 34.78
C SER A 405 77.83 7.02 33.64
N SER A 406 76.55 7.33 33.84
CA SER A 406 75.49 7.61 32.85
C SER A 406 75.52 6.97 31.44
N THR A 407 74.53 6.12 31.17
CA THR A 407 73.75 6.23 29.90
C THR A 407 72.24 6.28 30.21
N PHE A 408 71.50 7.04 29.41
CA PHE A 408 70.11 7.43 29.66
C PHE A 408 69.19 6.92 28.54
N GLN A 409 68.50 5.81 28.77
CA GLN A 409 67.30 5.39 28.03
C GLN A 409 66.35 4.73 29.05
N ARG A 410 65.29 5.39 29.56
CA ARG A 410 64.05 5.75 28.84
C ARG A 410 63.48 4.61 27.99
N SER A 411 62.72 3.73 28.63
CA SER A 411 61.43 3.30 28.08
C SER A 411 60.35 3.56 29.14
N LEU A 412 59.62 4.66 28.97
CA LEU A 412 58.55 5.09 29.88
C LEU A 412 57.23 4.99 29.12
N ARG A 413 56.21 4.39 29.76
CA ARG A 413 54.84 4.17 29.27
C ARG A 413 54.32 5.25 28.30
N ARG A 414 54.19 4.90 27.01
CA ARG A 414 53.33 5.49 25.97
C ARG A 414 53.13 4.43 24.88
N LEU A 415 51.94 4.15 24.34
CA LEU A 415 50.60 4.71 24.58
C LEU A 415 49.56 3.59 24.67
N THR A 416 48.66 3.68 25.65
CA THR A 416 47.26 3.32 25.42
C THR A 416 46.60 4.43 24.57
N ASN A 417 45.63 4.05 23.75
CA ASN A 417 44.78 4.86 22.86
C ASN A 417 45.17 4.82 21.38
N LEU A 418 44.61 3.82 20.68
CA LEU A 418 44.04 4.02 19.35
C LEU A 418 42.62 3.44 19.36
N HIS A 419 41.70 4.26 19.87
CA HIS A 419 40.26 4.13 19.65
C HIS A 419 39.95 4.76 18.29
N SER A 420 38.85 4.36 17.62
CA SER A 420 38.42 4.86 16.30
C SER A 420 39.28 4.42 15.10
N LEU A 421 39.02 3.20 14.62
CA LEU A 421 38.24 3.04 13.39
C LEU A 421 37.41 1.75 13.46
#